data_AF-A0A1U9NF16-F1
#
_entry.id   AF-A0A1U9NF16-F1
#
_cell.length_a   1.000
_cell.length_b   1.000
_cell.length_c   1.000
_cell.angle_alpha   90.00
_cell.angle_beta   90.00
_cell.angle_gamma   90.00
#
_symmetry.space_group_name_H-M   'P 1'
#
loop_
_entity.id
_entity.type
_entity.pdbx_description
1 polymer ?
#
loop_
_entity_poly.entity_id
_entity_poly.type
_entity_poly.pdbx_seq_one_letter_code
_entity_poly.pdbx_strand_id
1 'polypeptide(L)'
;MESLDQKPAPLGRARFFILCLSLLVMVLITAWPHFLGSTPETMNHNAAMVLMLGMSCGFVYGIGFTPKLRIWRWLFSAWSALGLMLLGVLMRVMV
;
A
#
# COMPACT_ATOMS: atom_id res chain seq x y z
N MET A 1 12.96 35.79 13.88
CA MET A 1 12.09 35.67 12.69
C MET A 1 12.95 35.04 11.60
N GLU A 2 13.28 33.76 11.77
CA GLU A 2 14.12 33.02 10.83
C GLU A 2 13.42 31.68 10.66
N SER A 3 12.36 31.67 9.84
CA SER A 3 11.82 30.43 9.31
C SER A 3 12.85 29.94 8.30
N LEU A 4 13.90 29.29 8.82
CA LEU A 4 14.90 28.62 8.01
C LEU A 4 14.16 27.81 6.96
N ASP A 5 14.46 28.14 5.71
CA ASP A 5 14.05 27.49 4.49
C ASP A 5 14.34 25.98 4.59
N GLN A 6 13.46 25.27 5.29
CA GLN A 6 13.51 23.82 5.41
C GLN A 6 13.03 23.28 4.07
N LYS A 7 13.97 23.23 3.12
CA LYS A 7 13.79 22.47 1.88
C LYS A 7 13.34 21.07 2.30
N PRO A 8 12.10 20.66 1.99
CA PRO A 8 11.62 19.35 2.40
C PRO A 8 12.59 18.31 1.84
N ALA A 9 13.06 17.41 2.70
CA ALA A 9 13.92 16.33 2.27
C ALA A 9 13.22 15.63 1.08
N PRO A 10 13.91 15.47 -0.07
CA PRO A 10 13.29 14.90 -1.24
C PRO A 10 12.67 13.55 -0.87
N LEU A 11 11.41 13.35 -1.29
CA LEU A 11 10.71 12.10 -1.08
C LEU A 11 11.59 10.99 -1.67
N GLY A 12 12.23 10.19 -0.81
CA GLY A 12 13.22 9.21 -1.25
C GLY A 12 12.64 8.33 -2.34
N ARG A 13 13.40 8.03 -3.40
CA ARG A 13 12.92 7.29 -4.58
C ARG A 13 12.11 6.04 -4.23
N ALA A 14 12.50 5.31 -3.19
CA ALA A 14 11.78 4.14 -2.69
C ALA A 14 10.36 4.45 -2.18
N ARG A 15 10.16 5.58 -1.48
CA ARG A 15 8.84 6.03 -1.03
C ARG A 15 7.94 6.37 -2.20
N PHE A 16 8.47 7.12 -3.16
CA PHE A 16 7.73 7.44 -4.39
C PHE A 16 7.36 6.17 -5.18
N PHE A 17 8.29 5.23 -5.32
CA PHE A 17 8.04 3.95 -5.97
C PHE A 17 6.92 3.15 -5.28
N ILE A 18 6.95 3.04 -3.95
CA ILE A 18 5.90 2.35 -3.18
C ILE A 18 4.55 3.09 -3.30
N LEU A 19 4.56 4.42 -3.34
CA LEU A 19 3.36 5.20 -3.57
C LEU A 19 2.75 4.90 -4.95
N CYS A 20 3.56 4.88 -6.00
CA CYS A 20 3.13 4.50 -7.34
C CYS A 20 2.58 3.07 -7.37
N LEU A 21 3.20 2.13 -6.65
CA LEU A 21 2.72 0.76 -6.56
C LEU A 21 1.36 0.68 -5.84
N SER A 22 1.18 1.39 -4.72
CA SER A 22 -0.11 1.50 -4.04
C SER A 22 -1.19 2.07 -4.95
N LEU A 23 -0.88 3.13 -5.70
CA LEU A 23 -1.80 3.73 -6.67
C LEU A 23 -2.16 2.75 -7.78
N LEU A 24 -1.19 1.98 -8.28
CA LEU A 24 -1.43 0.95 -9.27
C LEU A 24 -2.41 -0.11 -8.74
N VAL A 25 -2.18 -0.60 -7.53
CA VAL A 25 -3.08 -1.58 -6.87
C VAL A 25 -4.48 -1.01 -6.67
N MET A 26 -4.59 0.24 -6.20
CA MET A 26 -5.84 0.96 -6.05
C MET A 26 -6.61 1.02 -7.39
N VAL A 27 -5.96 1.48 -8.44
CA VAL A 27 -6.58 1.58 -9.77
C VAL A 27 -6.99 0.20 -10.28
N LEU A 28 -6.13 -0.81 -10.12
CA LEU A 28 -6.41 -2.17 -10.57
C LEU A 28 -7.68 -2.74 -9.93
N ILE A 29 -7.79 -2.71 -8.61
CA ILE A 29 -8.93 -3.32 -7.91
C ILE A 29 -10.21 -2.48 -8.00
N THR A 30 -10.11 -1.17 -8.23
CA THR A 30 -11.28 -0.30 -8.46
C THR A 30 -11.79 -0.38 -9.90
N ALA A 31 -10.89 -0.34 -10.89
CA ALA A 31 -11.26 -0.36 -12.31
C ALA A 31 -11.55 -1.78 -12.81
N TRP A 32 -10.91 -2.79 -12.22
CA TRP A 32 -11.06 -4.20 -12.60
C TRP A 32 -11.32 -5.09 -11.37
N PRO A 33 -12.49 -4.94 -10.70
CA PRO A 33 -12.83 -5.75 -9.53
C PRO A 33 -12.96 -7.24 -9.87
N HIS A 34 -13.18 -7.59 -11.15
CA HIS A 34 -13.16 -8.96 -11.65
C HIS A 34 -11.83 -9.69 -11.37
N PHE A 35 -10.74 -8.94 -11.13
CA PHE A 35 -9.49 -9.53 -10.64
C PHE A 35 -9.69 -10.29 -9.33
N LEU A 36 -10.61 -9.88 -8.45
CA LEU A 36 -10.83 -10.50 -7.14
C LEU A 36 -11.89 -11.62 -7.16
N GLY A 37 -12.66 -11.72 -8.24
CA GLY A 37 -13.72 -12.71 -8.45
C GLY A 37 -14.74 -12.21 -9.45
N SER A 38 -15.43 -13.13 -10.13
CA SER A 38 -16.42 -12.80 -11.16
C SER A 38 -17.85 -12.67 -10.63
N THR A 39 -18.12 -13.20 -9.45
CA THR A 39 -19.42 -13.18 -8.76
C THR A 39 -19.23 -12.96 -7.26
N PRO A 40 -20.25 -12.49 -6.52
CA PRO A 40 -20.16 -12.29 -5.07
C PRO A 40 -19.68 -13.55 -4.32
N GLU A 41 -20.23 -14.71 -4.68
CA GLU A 41 -19.83 -16.02 -4.13
C GLU A 41 -18.41 -16.49 -4.52
N THR A 42 -17.83 -15.99 -5.62
CA THR A 42 -16.45 -16.34 -6.03
C THR A 42 -15.41 -15.30 -5.61
N MET A 43 -15.85 -14.25 -4.92
CA MET A 43 -14.99 -13.14 -4.57
C MET A 43 -14.09 -13.49 -3.39
N ASN A 44 -12.77 -13.43 -3.61
CA ASN A 44 -11.81 -13.71 -2.56
C ASN A 44 -11.69 -12.49 -1.62
N HIS A 45 -12.60 -12.43 -0.65
CA HIS A 45 -12.67 -11.35 0.34
C HIS A 45 -11.37 -11.22 1.14
N ASN A 46 -10.70 -12.33 1.43
CA ASN A 46 -9.44 -12.33 2.17
C ASN A 46 -8.33 -11.65 1.35
N ALA A 47 -8.19 -12.01 0.07
CA ALA A 47 -7.24 -11.36 -0.83
C ALA A 47 -7.53 -9.86 -0.95
N ALA A 48 -8.81 -9.48 -1.09
CA ALA A 48 -9.22 -8.08 -1.14
C ALA A 48 -8.84 -7.30 0.13
N MET A 49 -9.11 -7.86 1.32
CA MET A 49 -8.77 -7.26 2.61
C MET A 49 -7.26 -7.09 2.78
N VAL A 50 -6.47 -8.10 2.37
CA VAL A 50 -5.00 -8.06 2.42
C VAL A 50 -4.44 -7.01 1.46
N LEU A 51 -4.96 -6.93 0.24
CA LEU A 51 -4.58 -5.91 -0.76
C LEU A 51 -4.91 -4.50 -0.27
N MET A 52 -6.12 -4.30 0.28
CA MET A 52 -6.54 -3.01 0.86
C MET A 52 -5.61 -2.59 2.00
N LEU A 53 -5.25 -3.52 2.88
CA LEU A 53 -4.33 -3.25 3.99
C LEU A 53 -2.92 -2.90 3.47
N GLY A 54 -2.39 -3.66 2.52
CA GLY A 54 -1.08 -3.40 1.90
C GLY A 54 -1.04 -2.05 1.18
N MET A 55 -2.08 -1.75 0.40
CA MET A 55 -2.26 -0.47 -0.28
C MET A 55 -2.26 0.70 0.71
N SER A 56 -3.03 0.60 1.81
CA SER A 56 -3.06 1.60 2.89
C SER A 56 -1.68 1.81 3.51
N CYS A 57 -0.93 0.72 3.77
CA CYS A 57 0.42 0.83 4.29
C CYS A 57 1.38 1.54 3.33
N GLY A 58 1.26 1.25 2.03
CA GLY A 58 2.08 1.92 1.01
C GLY A 58 1.70 3.38 0.79
N PHE A 59 0.44 3.78 0.98
CA PHE A 59 0.05 5.20 0.98
C PHE A 59 0.70 5.95 2.14
N VAL A 60 0.58 5.43 3.37
CA VAL A 60 1.14 6.07 4.57
C VAL A 60 2.67 6.17 4.47
N TYR A 61 3.35 5.10 4.06
CA TYR A 61 4.80 5.12 3.85
C TYR A 61 5.20 6.04 2.69
N GLY A 62 4.43 6.01 1.60
CA GLY A 62 4.69 6.71 0.34
C GLY A 62 4.63 8.22 0.46
N ILE A 63 3.70 8.78 1.24
CA ILE A 63 3.64 10.24 1.52
C ILE A 63 4.73 10.70 2.50
N GLY A 64 5.49 9.75 3.07
CA GLY A 64 6.58 10.02 3.98
C GLY A 64 6.19 10.17 5.46
N PHE A 65 4.95 9.82 5.80
CA PHE A 65 4.48 9.82 7.19
C PHE A 65 5.27 8.79 8.01
N THR A 66 5.80 9.22 9.15
CA THR A 66 6.57 8.35 10.06
C THR A 66 5.85 8.28 11.41
N PRO A 67 5.18 7.16 11.75
CA PRO A 67 4.42 7.02 12.98
C PRO A 67 5.33 7.12 14.22
N LYS A 68 4.88 7.82 15.27
CA LYS A 68 5.61 7.94 16.55
C LYS A 68 5.65 6.61 17.31
N LEU A 69 4.55 5.86 17.28
CA LEU A 69 4.40 4.58 17.97
C LEU A 69 5.12 3.46 17.21
N ARG A 70 5.92 2.66 17.93
CA ARG A 70 6.78 1.62 17.35
C ARG A 70 6.01 0.54 16.58
N ILE A 71 4.80 0.19 17.04
CA ILE A 71 3.97 -0.83 16.39
C ILE A 71 3.49 -0.36 15.01
N TRP A 72 3.03 0.88 14.92
CA TRP A 72 2.59 1.50 13.68
C TRP A 72 3.76 1.75 12.73
N ARG A 73 4.96 2.01 13.26
CA ARG A 73 6.17 2.17 12.45
C ARG A 73 6.57 0.88 11.74
N TRP A 74 6.33 -0.28 12.36
CA TRP A 74 6.51 -1.57 11.72
C TRP A 74 5.43 -1.83 10.68
N LEU A 75 4.16 -1.61 11.03
CA LEU A 75 3.03 -1.84 10.13
C LEU A 75 3.06 -0.94 8.88
N PHE A 76 3.43 0.34 9.02
CA PHE A 76 3.55 1.29 7.93
C PHE A 76 4.97 1.39 7.38
N SER A 77 5.64 0.24 7.28
CA SER A 77 6.95 0.12 6.67
C SER A 77 6.85 -0.23 5.18
N ALA A 78 7.92 0.03 4.44
CA ALA A 78 8.07 -0.44 3.06
C ALA A 78 7.85 -1.95 2.92
N TRP A 79 8.37 -2.72 3.88
CA TRP A 79 8.27 -4.17 3.90
C TRP A 79 6.84 -4.66 4.09
N SER A 80 6.09 -4.02 4.99
CA SER A 80 4.68 -4.34 5.20
C SER A 80 3.83 -4.00 3.98
N ALA A 81 4.04 -2.84 3.36
CA ALA A 81 3.35 -2.45 2.14
C ALA A 81 3.57 -3.48 1.02
N LEU A 82 4.84 -3.77 0.71
CA LEU A 82 5.19 -4.75 -0.33
C LEU A 82 4.73 -6.16 0.01
N GLY A 83 5.00 -6.61 1.23
CA GLY A 83 4.67 -7.96 1.69
C GLY A 83 3.17 -8.22 1.64
N LEU A 84 2.34 -7.27 2.08
CA LEU A 84 0.88 -7.40 2.05
C LEU A 84 0.33 -7.32 0.62
N MET A 85 0.80 -6.38 -0.21
CA MET A 85 0.35 -6.32 -1.61
C MET A 85 0.71 -7.61 -2.36
N LEU A 86 1.93 -8.11 -2.18
CA LEU A 86 2.41 -9.32 -2.84
C LEU A 86 1.68 -10.56 -2.32
N LEU A 87 1.45 -10.66 -1.01
CA LEU A 87 0.64 -11.72 -0.41
C LEU A 87 -0.79 -11.71 -0.95
N GLY A 88 -1.43 -10.54 -1.04
CA GLY A 88 -2.79 -10.42 -1.56
C GLY A 88 -2.90 -10.85 -3.04
N VAL A 89 -1.91 -10.50 -3.87
CA VAL A 89 -1.83 -10.98 -5.25
C VAL A 89 -1.62 -12.50 -5.28
N LEU A 90 -0.70 -13.04 -4.47
CA LEU A 90 -0.45 -14.48 -4.42
C LEU A 90 -1.69 -15.26 -3.97
N MET A 91 -2.40 -14.79 -2.94
CA MET A 91 -3.66 -15.39 -2.48
C MET A 91 -4.71 -15.41 -3.58
N ARG A 92 -4.67 -14.46 -4.52
CA ARG A 92 -5.57 -14.46 -5.66
C ARG A 92 -5.11 -15.37 -6.81
N VAL A 93 -3.81 -15.53 -7.03
CA VAL A 93 -3.26 -16.34 -8.12
C VAL A 93 -3.24 -17.83 -7.77
N MET A 94 -3.04 -18.17 -6.49
CA MET A 94 -2.94 -19.55 -6.00
C MET A 94 -4.29 -20.17 -5.61
N VAL A 95 -5.39 -19.41 -5.69
CA VAL A 95 -6.76 -19.82 -5.36
C VAL A 95 -7.65 -19.56 -6.56
#